data_AF-A0A3E0Q3P2-F1
#
_entry.id   AF-A0A3E0Q3P2-F1
#
_cell.length_a   1.000
_cell.length_b   1.000
_cell.length_c   1.000
_cell.angle_alpha   90.00
_cell.angle_beta   90.00
_cell.angle_gamma   90.00
#
_symmetry.space_group_name_H-M   'P 1'
#
loop_
_entity.id
_entity.type
_entity.pdbx_description
1 polymer ?
#
loop_
_entity_poly.entity_id
_entity_poly.type
_entity_poly.pdbx_seq_one_letter_code
_entity_poly.pdbx_strand_id
1 'polypeptide(L)' 'MSDETRTELLEILRQLSDEFPEWRMGQMITNLAGLARGHEVESIWDAEDDELIEAARQMLEQKRAVSQST' A
#
# COMPACT_ATOMS: atom_id res chain seq x y z
N MET A 1 -8.49 -15.84 4.79
CA MET A 1 -7.15 -15.24 4.92
C MET A 1 -6.37 -15.97 6.00
N SER A 2 -5.10 -16.28 5.74
CA SER A 2 -4.20 -16.81 6.78
C SER A 2 -3.69 -15.65 7.66
N ASP A 3 -3.29 -15.97 8.89
CA ASP A 3 -2.68 -15.00 9.81
C ASP A 3 -1.37 -14.42 9.24
N GLU A 4 -0.71 -15.18 8.36
CA GLU A 4 0.54 -14.82 7.68
C GLU A 4 0.35 -13.67 6.68
N THR A 5 -0.65 -13.74 5.79
CA THR A 5 -0.90 -12.67 4.80
C THR A 5 -1.28 -11.36 5.49
N ARG A 6 -2.08 -11.43 6.56
CA ARG A 6 -2.44 -10.26 7.35
C ARG A 6 -1.23 -9.66 8.04
N THR A 7 -0.34 -10.49 8.58
CA THR A 7 0.91 -10.04 9.21
C THR A 7 1.81 -9.35 8.20
N GLU A 8 1.99 -9.94 7.01
CA GLU A 8 2.77 -9.34 5.93
C GLU A 8 2.22 -7.97 5.51
N LEU A 9 0.89 -7.85 5.38
CA LEU A 9 0.25 -6.57 5.07
C LEU A 9 0.57 -5.52 6.15
N LEU A 10 0.50 -5.87 7.43
CA LEU A 10 0.84 -4.94 8.51
C LEU A 10 2.32 -4.53 8.49
N GLU A 11 3.22 -5.46 8.16
CA GLU A 11 4.66 -5.18 8.04
C GLU A 11 4.97 -4.24 6.87
N ILE A 12 4.31 -4.39 5.73
CA ILE A 12 4.55 -3.50 4.58
C ILE A 12 3.89 -2.13 4.77
N LEU A 13 2.74 -2.05 5.47
CA LEU A 13 2.14 -0.77 5.86
C LEU A 13 3.03 0.02 6.83
N ARG A 14 3.76 -0.67 7.72
CA ARG A 14 4.78 -0.05 8.56
C ARG A 14 5.91 0.56 7.71
N GLN A 15 6.41 -0.17 6.72
CA GLN A 15 7.44 0.34 5.80
C GLN A 15 6.95 1.55 5.00
N LEU A 16 5.72 1.51 4.49
CA LEU A 16 5.11 2.67 3.83
C LEU A 16 4.96 3.87 4.78
N SER A 17 4.70 3.66 6.06
CA SER A 17 4.62 4.75 7.04
C SER A 17 5.98 5.42 7.27
N ASP A 18 7.05 4.63 7.28
CA ASP A 18 8.42 5.14 7.40
C ASP A 18 8.83 5.94 6.15
N GLU A 19 8.44 5.45 4.96
CA GLU A 19 8.77 6.08 3.69
C GLU A 19 7.87 7.30 3.38
N PHE A 20 6.59 7.27 3.71
CA PHE A 20 5.65 8.36 3.42
C PHE A 20 5.09 8.95 4.72
N PRO A 21 5.93 9.59 5.56
CA PRO A 21 5.52 10.08 6.87
C PRO A 21 4.46 11.20 6.80
N GLU A 22 4.27 11.81 5.63
CA GLU A 22 3.26 12.83 5.38
C GLU A 22 1.85 12.25 5.15
N TRP A 23 1.73 10.95 4.88
CA TRP A 23 0.44 10.31 4.67
C TRP A 23 -0.21 9.90 5.98
N ARG A 24 -1.48 10.26 6.14
CA ARG A 24 -2.32 9.69 7.21
C ARG A 24 -2.68 8.25 6.86
N MET A 25 -2.91 7.41 7.87
CA MET A 25 -3.27 5.99 7.68
C MET A 25 -4.44 5.79 6.69
N GLY A 26 -5.55 6.52 6.86
CA GLY A 26 -6.70 6.40 5.94
C GLY A 26 -6.35 6.76 4.49
N GLN A 27 -5.51 7.77 4.30
CA GLN A 27 -5.04 8.16 2.97
C GLN A 27 -4.15 7.08 2.34
N MET A 28 -3.27 6.47 3.13
CA MET A 28 -2.43 5.35 2.68
C MET A 28 -3.30 4.20 2.19
N ILE A 29 -4.30 3.78 2.96
CA ILE A 29 -5.21 2.70 2.57
C ILE A 29 -5.98 3.06 1.29
N THR A 30 -6.51 4.29 1.18
CA THR A 30 -7.19 4.74 -0.05
C THR A 30 -6.27 4.73 -1.26
N ASN A 31 -5.01 5.14 -1.11
CA ASN A 31 -4.03 5.11 -2.21
C ASN A 31 -3.73 3.67 -2.65
N LEU A 32 -3.56 2.75 -1.70
CA LEU A 32 -3.30 1.33 -2.00
C LEU A 32 -4.48 0.67 -2.68
N ALA A 33 -5.70 0.86 -2.17
CA ALA A 33 -6.92 0.40 -2.80
C ALA A 33 -7.10 1.00 -4.20
N GLY A 34 -6.83 2.30 -4.34
CA GLY A 34 -6.81 3.04 -5.60
C GLY A 34 -5.89 2.42 -6.65
N LEU A 35 -4.69 2.04 -6.23
CA LEU A 35 -3.69 1.40 -7.08
C LEU A 35 -4.03 -0.05 -7.41
N ALA A 36 -4.59 -0.80 -6.46
CA ALA A 36 -4.96 -2.20 -6.63
C ALA A 36 -6.17 -2.40 -7.54
N ARG A 37 -7.24 -1.61 -7.34
CA ARG A 37 -8.56 -1.85 -7.97
C ARG A 37 -9.18 -0.64 -8.67
N GLY A 38 -8.54 0.54 -8.61
CA GLY A 38 -9.08 1.80 -9.14
C GLY A 38 -9.68 2.69 -8.06
N HIS A 39 -10.11 3.90 -8.41
CA HIS A 39 -10.43 4.97 -7.45
C HIS A 39 -11.91 5.06 -7.05
N GLU A 40 -12.67 4.00 -7.26
CA GLU A 40 -14.04 3.90 -6.75
C GLU A 40 -14.01 3.69 -5.23
N VAL A 41 -15.06 4.11 -4.53
CA VAL A 41 -15.11 3.93 -3.05
C VAL A 41 -15.10 2.43 -2.73
N GLU A 42 -15.71 1.65 -3.61
CA GLU A 42 -15.76 0.19 -3.67
C GLU A 42 -14.42 -0.48 -3.47
N SER A 43 -13.40 0.06 -4.13
CA SER A 43 -12.05 -0.47 -4.08
C SER A 43 -11.50 -0.55 -2.65
N ILE A 44 -11.94 0.32 -1.73
CA ILE A 44 -11.43 0.35 -0.36
C ILE A 44 -11.93 -0.84 0.45
N TRP A 45 -13.20 -1.23 0.30
CA TRP A 45 -13.77 -2.33 1.06
C TRP A 45 -13.63 -3.69 0.35
N ASP A 46 -13.52 -3.67 -0.99
CA ASP A 46 -13.39 -4.89 -1.78
C ASP A 46 -11.93 -5.34 -1.94
N ALA A 47 -10.94 -4.49 -1.66
CA ALA A 47 -9.52 -4.87 -1.76
C ALA A 47 -9.13 -5.96 -0.76
N GLU A 48 -8.48 -7.00 -1.29
CA GLU A 48 -7.95 -8.12 -0.50
C GLU A 48 -6.51 -7.81 -0.04
N ASP A 49 -6.07 -8.49 1.03
CA ASP A 49 -4.77 -8.22 1.65
C ASP A 49 -3.59 -8.41 0.66
N ASP A 50 -3.66 -9.41 -0.22
CA ASP A 50 -2.63 -9.70 -1.23
C ASP A 50 -2.55 -8.62 -2.30
N GLU A 51 -3.69 -8.08 -2.74
CA GLU A 51 -3.74 -6.95 -3.67
C GLU A 51 -3.15 -5.68 -3.05
N LEU A 52 -3.43 -5.43 -1.77
CA LEU A 52 -2.84 -4.32 -1.03
C LEU A 52 -1.32 -4.48 -0.84
N ILE A 53 -0.85 -5.71 -0.61
CA ILE A 53 0.60 -6.01 -0.54
C ILE A 53 1.27 -5.71 -1.89
N GLU A 54 0.69 -6.14 -3.00
CA GLU A 54 1.26 -5.88 -4.33
C GLU A 54 1.26 -4.39 -4.68
N ALA A 55 0.18 -3.66 -4.37
CA ALA A 55 0.14 -2.21 -4.52
C ALA A 55 1.23 -1.51 -3.67
N ALA A 56 1.40 -1.94 -2.42
CA ALA A 56 2.41 -1.38 -1.52
C ALA A 56 3.84 -1.61 -2.03
N ARG A 57 4.14 -2.83 -2.53
CA ARG A 57 5.43 -3.16 -3.15
C ARG A 57 5.72 -2.27 -4.36
N GLN A 58 4.73 -2.06 -5.24
CA GLN A 58 4.87 -1.18 -6.39
C GLN A 58 5.19 0.26 -6.00
N MET A 59 4.55 0.79 -4.96
CA MET A 59 4.79 2.15 -4.49
C MET A 59 6.17 2.35 -3.87
N LEU A 60 6.63 1.38 -3.06
CA LEU A 60 7.99 1.40 -2.53
C LEU A 60 9.03 1.35 -3.65
N GLU A 61 8.77 0.56 -4.69
CA GLU A 61 9.66 0.47 -5.85
C GLU A 61 9.71 1.77 -6.65
N GLN A 62 8.56 2.37 -6.93
CA GLN A 62 8.49 3.67 -7.58
C GLN A 62 9.24 4.75 -6.79
N LYS A 63 9.08 4.77 -5.47
CA LYS A 63 9.81 5.72 -4.62
C LYS A 63 11.32 5.54 -4.73
N ARG A 64 11.80 4.29 -4.66
CA ARG A 64 13.23 3.96 -4.81
C ARG A 64 13.78 4.41 -6.16
N ALA A 65 13.02 4.22 -7.24
CA ALA A 65 13.42 4.65 -8.57
C ALA A 65 13.54 6.19 -8.69
N VAL A 66 12.61 6.94 -8.06
CA VAL A 66 12.65 8.41 -8.03
C VAL A 66 13.86 8.91 -7.24
N SER A 67 14.16 8.30 -6.09
CA SER A 67 15.30 8.69 -5.25
C SER A 67 16.67 8.42 -5.90
N GLN A 68 16.79 7.46 -6.81
CA GLN A 68 18.04 7.16 -7.53
C GLN A 68 18.28 8.07 -8.75
N SER A 69 17.28 8.88 -9.13
CA SER A 69 17.35 9.76 -10.31
C SER A 69 17.66 11.22 -9.95
N THR A 70 17.90 11.53 -8.68
CA THR A 70 18.22 12.87 -8.14
C THR A 70 19.62 12.89 -7.54
#